data_AF-A0A316TNA9-F1
#
_entry.id   AF-A0A316TNA9-F1
#
_cell.length_a   1.000
_cell.length_b   1.000
_cell.length_c   1.000
_cell.angle_alpha   90.00
_cell.angle_beta   90.00
_cell.angle_gamma   90.00
#
_symmetry.space_group_name_H-M   'P 1'
#
loop_
_entity.id
_entity.type
_entity.pdbx_description
1 polymer ?
#
loop_
_entity_poly.entity_id
_entity_poly.type
_entity_poly.pdbx_seq_one_letter_code
_entity_poly.pdbx_strand_id
1 'polypeptide(L)'
;MVALVVVVALRGEGGDDPARDPFVSPVARAAPDCGGGDLVADDEEPAVAGETTYLTATLRLAPGVEPCTVRRFPGVVVLDQGVPADVATVLDERLGEPQELVVLPDQPVLVTLGWSVGRYCEGVDNDGIILRVAADLELEVPGFGPTSCPAGGAATPPVRVGPYTYVDPRSTNGTVVGVVVLVGGPGLGTGEFVTRGRLELDGPDDYGAAVGPDGDFELEVPAGVYQVRVSTPQWHAGRPYDGGTLSVAAGELNQLNVILPAH
;
A
#
# COMPACT_ATOMS: atom_id res chain seq x y z
N MET A 1 15.90 -10.14 37.18
CA MET A 1 15.10 -8.92 37.48
C MET A 1 13.69 -9.26 37.03
N VAL A 2 12.66 -9.09 37.87
CA VAL A 2 11.31 -9.60 37.58
C VAL A 2 10.48 -8.50 36.91
N ALA A 3 10.03 -8.72 35.68
CA ALA A 3 9.07 -7.86 35.01
C ALA A 3 7.64 -8.25 35.40
N LEU A 4 6.83 -7.24 35.74
CA LEU A 4 5.50 -7.38 36.33
C LEU A 4 4.43 -7.50 35.23
N VAL A 5 3.64 -8.56 35.24
CA VAL A 5 2.42 -8.66 34.41
C VAL A 5 1.27 -7.94 35.13
N VAL A 6 0.61 -6.99 34.45
CA VAL A 6 -0.57 -6.28 34.98
C VAL A 6 -1.75 -6.48 34.02
N VAL A 7 -2.73 -7.27 34.48
CA VAL A 7 -4.07 -7.47 33.85
C VAL A 7 -5.08 -6.65 34.67
N VAL A 8 -6.06 -5.95 34.06
CA VAL A 8 -6.51 -4.67 34.67
C VAL A 8 -8.03 -4.48 34.99
N ALA A 9 -8.96 -5.22 34.36
CA ALA A 9 -10.46 -5.19 34.51
C ALA A 9 -11.41 -4.04 33.91
N LEU A 10 -11.91 -4.14 32.64
CA LEU A 10 -12.85 -3.25 31.90
C LEU A 10 -14.23 -3.84 32.10
N ARG A 11 -15.17 -2.97 32.41
CA ARG A 11 -16.51 -3.31 32.81
C ARG A 11 -17.48 -2.81 31.76
N GLY A 12 -18.05 -3.74 30.99
CA GLY A 12 -19.28 -3.45 30.25
C GLY A 12 -20.46 -3.53 31.21
N GLU A 13 -21.13 -2.41 31.47
CA GLU A 13 -22.39 -2.41 32.22
C GLU A 13 -23.54 -2.76 31.27
N GLY A 14 -24.18 -3.92 31.49
CA GLY A 14 -25.20 -4.43 30.56
C GLY A 14 -25.83 -5.77 30.95
N GLY A 15 -26.00 -6.04 32.25
CA GLY A 15 -26.70 -7.23 32.73
C GLY A 15 -26.45 -7.52 34.21
N ASP A 16 -27.53 -7.69 34.99
CA ASP A 16 -27.48 -8.16 36.37
C ASP A 16 -27.10 -9.66 36.42
N ASP A 17 -25.80 -9.95 36.50
CA ASP A 17 -25.27 -11.29 36.71
C ASP A 17 -24.05 -11.24 37.67
N PRO A 18 -24.19 -11.62 38.95
CA PRO A 18 -23.16 -11.46 39.98
C PRO A 18 -22.09 -12.57 39.92
N ALA A 19 -21.49 -12.79 38.75
CA ALA A 19 -20.54 -13.88 38.52
C ALA A 19 -19.47 -13.63 37.42
N ARG A 20 -19.18 -12.38 37.03
CA ARG A 20 -18.11 -12.09 36.04
C ARG A 20 -17.16 -10.97 36.48
N ASP A 21 -15.89 -11.35 36.63
CA ASP A 21 -14.77 -10.41 36.72
C ASP A 21 -14.69 -9.53 35.46
N PRO A 22 -14.40 -8.22 35.58
CA PRO A 22 -14.19 -7.37 34.42
C PRO A 22 -12.81 -7.61 33.76
N PHE A 23 -12.60 -7.15 32.51
CA PHE A 23 -11.48 -7.57 31.64
C PHE A 23 -10.76 -6.37 30.93
N VAL A 24 -9.86 -5.57 31.57
CA VAL A 24 -9.27 -4.32 30.98
C VAL A 24 -8.00 -4.64 30.25
N SER A 25 -8.15 -4.61 28.92
CA SER A 25 -7.27 -4.01 27.94
C SER A 25 -6.22 -3.10 28.60
N PRO A 26 -5.04 -3.62 28.97
CA PRO A 26 -3.96 -2.74 29.41
C PRO A 26 -3.79 -1.64 28.35
N VAL A 27 -3.66 -0.40 28.79
CA VAL A 27 -3.30 0.69 27.88
C VAL A 27 -1.94 0.32 27.32
N ALA A 28 -1.92 -0.17 26.08
CA ALA A 28 -0.70 -0.56 25.41
C ALA A 28 0.21 0.67 25.37
N ARG A 29 1.44 0.54 25.87
CA ARG A 29 2.47 1.53 25.55
C ARG A 29 2.66 1.47 24.04
N ALA A 30 2.60 2.63 23.39
CA ALA A 30 3.08 2.74 22.02
C ALA A 30 4.53 2.23 21.97
N ALA A 31 4.83 1.42 20.96
CA ALA A 31 6.18 0.92 20.74
C ALA A 31 7.13 2.10 20.41
N PRO A 32 8.40 2.05 20.84
CA PRO A 32 9.37 3.10 20.49
C PRO A 32 9.57 3.16 18.97
N ASP A 33 9.95 4.32 18.43
CA ASP A 33 10.43 4.38 17.03
C ASP A 33 11.60 3.40 16.83
N CYS A 34 11.67 2.73 15.68
CA CYS A 34 12.79 1.84 15.36
C CYS A 34 14.13 2.60 15.31
N GLY A 35 15.20 2.00 15.85
CA GLY A 35 16.56 2.53 15.87
C GLY A 35 17.49 1.92 14.82
N GLY A 36 18.73 2.41 14.78
CA GLY A 36 19.78 1.88 13.91
C GLY A 36 20.12 0.42 14.22
N GLY A 37 19.94 -0.46 13.24
CA GLY A 37 20.13 -1.92 13.37
C GLY A 37 18.90 -2.70 13.85
N ASP A 38 17.77 -2.04 14.14
CA ASP A 38 16.55 -2.73 14.58
C ASP A 38 15.83 -3.44 13.44
N LEU A 39 16.00 -2.97 12.19
CA LEU A 39 15.44 -3.56 10.98
C LEU A 39 16.54 -3.96 10.00
N VAL A 40 16.26 -5.01 9.23
CA VAL A 40 17.05 -5.48 8.09
C VAL A 40 16.16 -5.59 6.86
N ALA A 41 16.71 -5.32 5.67
CA ALA A 41 16.11 -5.77 4.41
C ALA A 41 16.33 -7.28 4.25
N ASP A 42 15.33 -8.01 3.77
CA ASP A 42 15.35 -9.48 3.66
C ASP A 42 15.17 -9.95 2.20
N ASP A 43 14.11 -9.49 1.54
CA ASP A 43 13.78 -9.81 0.14
C ASP A 43 13.44 -8.52 -0.63
N GLU A 44 13.94 -8.39 -1.87
CA GLU A 44 13.52 -7.35 -2.82
C GLU A 44 12.96 -7.94 -4.12
N GLU A 45 11.78 -7.47 -4.56
CA GLU A 45 11.14 -7.91 -5.81
C GLU A 45 10.96 -6.73 -6.79
N PRO A 46 11.61 -6.75 -7.96
CA PRO A 46 11.40 -5.77 -9.02
C PRO A 46 10.26 -6.19 -9.98
N ALA A 47 9.28 -5.32 -10.16
CA ALA A 47 8.16 -5.50 -11.09
C ALA A 47 8.13 -4.40 -12.17
N VAL A 48 7.64 -4.70 -13.37
CA VAL A 48 7.52 -3.70 -14.46
C VAL A 48 6.07 -3.58 -14.90
N ALA A 49 5.50 -2.38 -14.81
CA ALA A 49 4.16 -2.08 -15.30
C ALA A 49 4.21 -0.85 -16.24
N GLY A 50 3.97 -1.10 -17.53
CA GLY A 50 4.09 -0.10 -18.58
C GLY A 50 5.53 0.42 -18.69
N GLU A 51 5.71 1.72 -18.48
CA GLU A 51 7.01 2.40 -18.52
C GLU A 51 7.58 2.70 -17.11
N THR A 52 7.05 2.06 -16.07
CA THR A 52 7.54 2.19 -14.69
C THR A 52 8.05 0.84 -14.18
N THR A 53 9.26 0.85 -13.63
CA THR A 53 9.78 -0.22 -12.77
C THR A 53 9.42 0.10 -11.33
N TYR A 54 8.87 -0.87 -10.63
CA TYR A 54 8.58 -0.84 -9.20
C TYR A 54 9.59 -1.75 -8.49
N LEU A 55 9.95 -1.39 -7.27
CA LEU A 55 10.79 -2.18 -6.39
C LEU A 55 10.09 -2.26 -5.03
N THR A 56 9.75 -3.48 -4.62
CA THR A 56 9.18 -3.73 -3.30
C THR A 56 10.27 -4.33 -2.42
N ALA A 57 10.56 -3.70 -1.29
CA ALA A 57 11.57 -4.14 -0.33
C ALA A 57 10.91 -4.58 0.98
N THR A 58 11.28 -5.77 1.46
CA THR A 58 10.76 -6.37 2.70
C THR A 58 11.67 -6.04 3.87
N LEU A 59 11.13 -5.36 4.88
CA LEU A 59 11.83 -5.00 6.12
C LEU A 59 11.38 -5.89 7.28
N ARG A 60 12.33 -6.36 8.09
CA ARG A 60 12.08 -7.29 9.22
C ARG A 60 12.85 -6.87 10.45
N LEU A 61 12.31 -7.13 11.65
CA LEU A 61 13.07 -6.97 12.88
C LEU A 61 14.32 -7.85 12.88
N ALA A 62 15.45 -7.28 13.27
CA ALA A 62 16.68 -8.03 13.46
C ALA A 62 16.53 -9.04 14.62
N PRO A 63 17.27 -10.17 14.61
CA PRO A 63 17.08 -11.23 15.59
C PRO A 63 17.27 -10.76 17.05
N GLY A 64 16.19 -10.83 17.84
CA GLY A 64 16.19 -10.49 19.27
C GLY A 64 15.83 -9.03 19.59
N VAL A 65 15.45 -8.22 18.60
CA VAL A 65 14.94 -6.86 18.79
C VAL A 65 13.47 -6.87 19.25
N GLU A 66 13.10 -5.91 20.11
CA GLU A 66 11.72 -5.73 20.57
C GLU A 66 10.85 -5.01 19.52
N PRO A 67 9.51 -5.17 19.53
CA PRO A 67 8.63 -4.44 18.63
C PRO A 67 8.88 -2.93 18.62
N CYS A 68 9.01 -2.36 17.42
CA CYS A 68 9.29 -0.95 17.20
C CYS A 68 8.40 -0.34 16.11
N THR A 69 8.28 0.97 16.09
CA THR A 69 7.36 1.71 15.24
C THR A 69 8.08 2.31 14.03
N VAL A 70 7.53 2.09 12.84
CA VAL A 70 7.87 2.85 11.61
C VAL A 70 6.71 3.77 11.24
N ARG A 71 7.04 4.94 10.69
CA ARG A 71 6.08 6.03 10.47
C ARG A 71 5.83 6.25 8.99
N ARG A 72 4.57 6.11 8.55
CA ARG A 72 4.01 6.59 7.27
C ARG A 72 4.89 6.38 6.03
N PHE A 73 5.91 7.20 5.79
CA PHE A 73 6.80 7.11 4.63
C PHE A 73 8.29 7.05 5.01
N PRO A 74 9.13 6.27 4.30
CA PRO A 74 10.58 6.39 4.38
C PRO A 74 11.06 7.72 3.76
N GLY A 75 12.19 8.23 4.23
CA GLY A 75 13.01 9.12 3.41
C GLY A 75 13.78 8.30 2.38
N VAL A 76 14.05 8.85 1.20
CA VAL A 76 14.72 8.12 0.11
C VAL A 76 15.86 8.97 -0.45
N VAL A 77 17.00 8.35 -0.71
CA VAL A 77 18.13 8.95 -1.44
C VAL A 77 18.56 8.00 -2.56
N VAL A 78 18.57 8.50 -3.77
CA VAL A 78 19.02 7.78 -4.97
C VAL A 78 20.54 7.85 -5.07
N LEU A 79 21.20 6.72 -5.34
CA LEU A 79 22.64 6.67 -5.62
C LEU A 79 22.92 6.55 -7.12
N ASP A 80 24.04 7.10 -7.55
CA ASP A 80 24.68 6.94 -8.86
C ASP A 80 26.14 6.58 -8.58
N GLN A 81 26.54 5.36 -8.91
CA GLN A 81 27.88 4.81 -8.62
C GLN A 81 28.25 4.90 -7.13
N GLY A 82 27.27 4.64 -6.25
CA GLY A 82 27.40 4.72 -4.79
C GLY A 82 27.42 6.13 -4.20
N VAL A 83 27.12 7.18 -4.98
CA VAL A 83 27.11 8.59 -4.54
C VAL A 83 25.70 9.18 -4.67
N PRO A 84 25.18 9.97 -3.71
CA PRO A 84 23.87 10.62 -3.84
C PRO A 84 23.73 11.44 -5.13
N ALA A 85 22.72 11.10 -5.93
CA ALA A 85 22.52 11.59 -7.29
C ALA A 85 21.63 12.85 -7.40
N ASP A 86 21.26 13.47 -6.26
CA ASP A 86 20.34 14.61 -6.14
C ASP A 86 18.96 14.44 -6.85
N VAL A 87 18.57 13.21 -7.21
CA VAL A 87 17.29 12.90 -7.85
C VAL A 87 16.14 13.16 -6.88
N ALA A 88 15.16 13.96 -7.32
CA ALA A 88 13.98 14.28 -6.53
C ALA A 88 13.08 13.06 -6.29
N THR A 89 12.67 12.87 -5.04
CA THR A 89 11.71 11.85 -4.59
C THR A 89 10.37 12.49 -4.24
N VAL A 90 9.24 11.84 -4.57
CA VAL A 90 7.90 12.33 -4.20
C VAL A 90 7.11 11.20 -3.55
N LEU A 91 6.44 11.52 -2.44
CA LEU A 91 5.54 10.60 -1.75
C LEU A 91 4.28 10.38 -2.60
N ASP A 92 3.85 9.13 -2.79
CA ASP A 92 2.71 8.78 -3.62
C ASP A 92 1.71 7.91 -2.85
N GLU A 93 0.67 8.57 -2.32
CA GLU A 93 -0.45 7.94 -1.58
C GLU A 93 -1.27 6.95 -2.43
N ARG A 94 -1.05 6.90 -3.75
CA ARG A 94 -1.67 5.89 -4.63
C ARG A 94 -0.94 4.54 -4.59
N LEU A 95 0.22 4.47 -3.92
CA LEU A 95 0.95 3.22 -3.66
C LEU A 95 0.57 2.58 -2.32
N GLY A 96 -0.34 3.20 -1.56
CA GLY A 96 -0.85 2.68 -0.29
C GLY A 96 -1.30 3.79 0.66
N GLU A 97 -2.05 3.44 1.70
CA GLU A 97 -2.45 4.42 2.73
C GLU A 97 -1.36 4.59 3.81
N PRO A 98 -1.01 5.83 4.18
CA PRO A 98 0.07 6.08 5.14
C PRO A 98 -0.34 5.80 6.59
N GLN A 99 0.07 4.64 7.10
CA GLN A 99 -0.18 4.22 8.48
C GLN A 99 1.09 4.30 9.35
N GLU A 100 0.90 4.29 10.67
CA GLU A 100 1.96 4.07 11.66
C GLU A 100 1.94 2.58 12.03
N LEU A 101 3.03 1.86 11.75
CA LEU A 101 3.08 0.41 11.88
C LEU A 101 4.05 0.01 13.00
N VAL A 102 3.63 -0.95 13.84
CA VAL A 102 4.46 -1.54 14.89
C VAL A 102 5.01 -2.87 14.39
N VAL A 103 6.22 -2.86 13.85
CA VAL A 103 6.88 -4.06 13.30
C VAL A 103 6.95 -5.13 14.39
N LEU A 104 6.46 -6.33 14.09
CA LEU A 104 6.48 -7.48 15.01
C LEU A 104 7.49 -8.54 14.53
N PRO A 105 8.04 -9.40 15.42
CA PRO A 105 9.08 -10.37 15.06
C PRO A 105 8.68 -11.37 13.96
N ASP A 106 7.37 -11.60 13.80
CA ASP A 106 6.77 -12.50 12.83
C ASP A 106 5.95 -11.79 11.73
N GLN A 107 5.91 -10.45 11.72
CA GLN A 107 5.23 -9.64 10.71
C GLN A 107 6.22 -8.70 9.99
N PRO A 108 6.64 -9.03 8.74
CA PRO A 108 7.41 -8.12 7.93
C PRO A 108 6.59 -6.87 7.58
N VAL A 109 7.30 -5.78 7.26
CA VAL A 109 6.72 -4.54 6.72
C VAL A 109 7.35 -4.26 5.37
N LEU A 110 6.54 -3.88 4.39
CA LEU A 110 7.01 -3.55 3.05
C LEU A 110 7.23 -2.04 2.87
N VAL A 111 8.12 -1.73 1.93
CA VAL A 111 8.27 -0.42 1.30
C VAL A 111 8.18 -0.61 -0.21
N THR A 112 7.23 0.08 -0.85
CA THR A 112 7.10 0.07 -2.32
C THR A 112 7.64 1.37 -2.92
N LEU A 113 8.62 1.24 -3.82
CA LEU A 113 9.18 2.33 -4.61
C LEU A 113 8.77 2.17 -6.08
N GLY A 114 8.64 3.28 -6.81
CA GLY A 114 8.35 3.25 -8.25
C GLY A 114 9.11 4.32 -9.04
N TRP A 115 9.87 3.92 -10.06
CA TRP A 115 10.60 4.82 -10.96
C TRP A 115 10.21 4.56 -12.42
N SER A 116 9.75 5.62 -13.09
CA SER A 116 9.59 5.64 -14.56
C SER A 116 10.93 5.81 -15.29
N VAL A 117 11.79 4.78 -15.25
CA VAL A 117 13.20 4.80 -15.73
C VAL A 117 13.33 5.28 -17.19
N GLY A 118 12.32 5.03 -18.02
CA GLY A 118 12.25 5.45 -19.43
C GLY A 118 11.86 6.92 -19.69
N ARG A 119 11.73 7.77 -18.65
CA ARG A 119 11.32 9.19 -18.78
C ARG A 119 12.21 10.18 -18.03
N TYR A 120 13.31 9.71 -17.44
CA TYR A 120 14.34 10.58 -16.85
C TYR A 120 15.44 10.83 -17.86
N CYS A 121 15.72 12.10 -18.16
CA CYS A 121 16.59 12.50 -19.27
C CYS A 121 17.97 13.02 -18.82
N GLU A 122 18.23 13.05 -17.51
CA GLU A 122 19.60 13.19 -16.99
C GLU A 122 20.22 11.79 -16.91
N GLY A 123 21.52 11.69 -17.17
CA GLY A 123 22.24 10.42 -17.13
C GLY A 123 22.57 10.05 -15.69
N VAL A 124 21.79 9.15 -15.11
CA VAL A 124 21.97 8.58 -13.77
C VAL A 124 22.01 7.07 -13.93
N ASP A 125 23.06 6.42 -13.43
CA ASP A 125 23.17 4.97 -13.38
C ASP A 125 22.78 4.48 -11.99
N ASN A 126 21.47 4.30 -11.75
CA ASN A 126 21.00 4.04 -10.40
C ASN A 126 21.34 2.64 -9.94
N ASP A 127 22.44 2.52 -9.20
CA ASP A 127 22.98 1.28 -8.68
C ASP A 127 22.46 0.93 -7.27
N GLY A 128 22.12 1.92 -6.45
CA GLY A 128 21.58 1.73 -5.10
C GLY A 128 20.58 2.80 -4.66
N ILE A 129 19.82 2.51 -3.61
CA ILE A 129 18.87 3.43 -2.98
C ILE A 129 19.01 3.32 -1.47
N ILE A 130 19.17 4.44 -0.78
CA ILE A 130 19.15 4.49 0.68
C ILE A 130 17.72 4.80 1.15
N LEU A 131 17.12 3.84 1.86
CA LEU A 131 15.89 3.98 2.63
C LEU A 131 16.23 4.50 4.03
N ARG A 132 15.79 5.73 4.34
CA ARG A 132 15.83 6.32 5.68
C ARG A 132 14.59 5.90 6.45
N VAL A 133 14.71 4.82 7.20
CA VAL A 133 13.58 4.20 7.90
C VAL A 133 13.31 4.86 9.24
N ALA A 134 14.38 5.31 9.91
CA ALA A 134 14.33 6.17 11.09
C ALA A 134 15.54 7.13 11.12
N ALA A 135 15.63 7.97 12.15
CA ALA A 135 16.63 9.04 12.23
C ALA A 135 18.09 8.56 12.10
N ASP A 136 18.39 7.37 12.65
CA ASP A 136 19.72 6.73 12.63
C ASP A 136 19.68 5.34 11.94
N LEU A 137 18.67 5.09 11.09
CA LEU A 137 18.48 3.83 10.38
C LEU A 137 18.38 4.08 8.87
N GLU A 138 19.50 3.82 8.19
CA GLU A 138 19.63 3.81 6.74
C GLU A 138 19.80 2.36 6.26
N LEU A 139 18.97 1.92 5.32
CA LEU A 139 19.06 0.62 4.66
C LEU A 139 19.30 0.84 3.17
N GLU A 140 20.33 0.21 2.63
CA GLU A 140 20.60 0.24 1.19
C GLU A 140 19.86 -0.92 0.51
N VAL A 141 19.11 -0.62 -0.55
CA VAL A 141 18.45 -1.60 -1.43
C VAL A 141 18.93 -1.40 -2.87
N PRO A 142 18.83 -2.41 -3.75
CA PRO A 142 19.27 -2.31 -5.14
C PRO A 142 18.61 -1.14 -5.89
N GLY A 143 19.36 -0.50 -6.79
CA GLY A 143 18.82 0.54 -7.67
C GLY A 143 18.02 -0.02 -8.86
N PHE A 144 17.34 0.88 -9.57
CA PHE A 144 16.53 0.59 -10.75
C PHE A 144 17.35 0.44 -12.05
N GLY A 145 18.66 0.70 -12.02
CA GLY A 145 19.56 0.69 -13.17
C GLY A 145 19.60 2.01 -13.94
N PRO A 146 20.25 2.03 -15.12
CA PRO A 146 20.51 3.25 -15.87
C PRO A 146 19.26 3.84 -16.52
N THR A 147 19.14 5.16 -16.43
CA THR A 147 18.06 5.92 -17.04
C THR A 147 18.12 5.91 -18.56
N SER A 148 16.97 5.99 -19.21
CA SER A 148 16.89 6.16 -20.66
C SER A 148 15.79 7.14 -21.04
N CYS A 149 16.05 7.97 -22.06
CA CYS A 149 15.12 9.01 -22.49
C CYS A 149 14.97 8.98 -24.01
N PRO A 150 13.77 8.69 -24.56
CA PRO A 150 13.55 8.75 -26.00
C PRO A 150 13.64 10.19 -26.52
N ALA A 151 14.22 10.35 -27.71
CA ALA A 151 14.46 11.66 -28.30
C ALA A 151 13.16 12.47 -28.46
N GLY A 152 13.09 13.62 -27.78
CA GLY A 152 11.91 14.50 -27.80
C GLY A 152 10.86 14.23 -26.70
N GLY A 153 11.13 13.30 -25.77
CA GLY A 153 10.28 13.08 -24.59
C GLY A 153 10.28 14.28 -23.63
N ALA A 154 9.17 14.49 -22.93
CA ALA A 154 9.11 15.43 -21.83
C ALA A 154 9.69 14.78 -20.56
N ALA A 155 10.67 15.44 -19.92
CA ALA A 155 11.23 14.97 -18.66
C ALA A 155 10.10 14.84 -17.61
N THR A 156 9.92 13.64 -17.07
CA THR A 156 8.93 13.36 -16.03
C THR A 156 9.58 12.62 -14.85
N PRO A 157 10.20 13.32 -13.89
CA PRO A 157 10.56 12.77 -12.58
C PRO A 157 9.28 12.49 -11.77
N PRO A 158 9.26 11.62 -10.74
CA PRO A 158 10.37 11.34 -9.81
C PRO A 158 10.54 9.84 -9.47
N VAL A 159 11.39 9.52 -8.48
CA VAL A 159 11.19 8.30 -7.68
C VAL A 159 9.96 8.51 -6.80
N ARG A 160 8.93 7.67 -7.02
CA ARG A 160 7.69 7.66 -6.25
C ARG A 160 7.86 6.74 -5.05
N VAL A 161 7.47 7.20 -3.88
CA VAL A 161 7.70 6.52 -2.61
C VAL A 161 6.35 6.23 -1.96
N GLY A 162 6.01 4.95 -1.85
CA GLY A 162 4.83 4.50 -1.12
C GLY A 162 5.05 4.52 0.39
N PRO A 163 3.98 4.39 1.18
CA PRO A 163 4.10 4.27 2.62
C PRO A 163 4.60 2.89 3.04
N TYR A 164 4.86 2.73 4.34
CA TYR A 164 4.98 1.41 4.95
C TYR A 164 3.63 0.69 4.96
N THR A 165 3.62 -0.57 4.56
CA THR A 165 2.42 -1.44 4.59
C THR A 165 2.75 -2.79 5.23
N TYR A 166 1.74 -3.44 5.83
CA TYR A 166 1.84 -4.86 6.14
C TYR A 166 1.46 -5.68 4.90
N VAL A 167 2.18 -6.77 4.68
CA VAL A 167 1.82 -7.83 3.75
C VAL A 167 2.02 -9.16 4.47
N ASP A 168 1.07 -10.08 4.35
CA ASP A 168 1.29 -11.46 4.76
C ASP A 168 1.84 -12.26 3.57
N PRO A 169 3.15 -12.56 3.52
CA PRO A 169 3.75 -13.33 2.42
C PRO A 169 3.29 -14.81 2.40
N ARG A 170 2.47 -15.23 3.37
CA ARG A 170 1.81 -16.55 3.38
C ARG A 170 0.40 -16.49 2.80
N SER A 171 -0.17 -15.31 2.59
CA SER A 171 -1.45 -15.15 1.90
C SER A 171 -1.27 -15.40 0.41
N THR A 172 -2.12 -16.24 -0.18
CA THR A 172 -2.24 -16.39 -1.64
C THR A 172 -3.14 -15.33 -2.27
N ASN A 173 -3.79 -14.51 -1.44
CA ASN A 173 -4.86 -13.59 -1.81
C ASN A 173 -4.44 -12.14 -1.52
N GLY A 174 -4.79 -11.23 -2.42
CA GLY A 174 -4.75 -9.78 -2.19
C GLY A 174 -6.14 -9.25 -1.85
N THR A 175 -6.19 -8.17 -1.09
CA THR A 175 -7.43 -7.44 -0.79
C THR A 175 -7.57 -6.26 -1.73
N VAL A 176 -8.63 -6.22 -2.53
CA VAL A 176 -8.93 -5.10 -3.44
C VAL A 176 -9.92 -4.16 -2.76
N VAL A 177 -9.58 -2.87 -2.67
CA VAL A 177 -10.44 -1.82 -2.11
C VAL A 177 -10.54 -0.62 -3.04
N GLY A 178 -11.62 0.15 -2.92
CA GLY A 178 -11.70 1.47 -3.52
C GLY A 178 -13.12 1.98 -3.63
N VAL A 179 -13.34 2.97 -4.49
CA VAL A 179 -14.65 3.58 -4.73
C VAL A 179 -15.09 3.56 -6.18
N VAL A 180 -16.40 3.47 -6.39
CA VAL A 180 -17.08 3.64 -7.68
C VAL A 180 -17.79 4.98 -7.71
N VAL A 181 -17.43 5.82 -8.68
CA VAL A 181 -18.00 7.17 -8.86
C VAL A 181 -18.61 7.35 -10.25
N LEU A 182 -19.69 8.10 -10.31
CA LEU A 182 -20.34 8.58 -11.52
C LEU A 182 -19.88 10.01 -11.79
N VAL A 183 -19.21 10.25 -12.92
CA VAL A 183 -19.11 11.61 -13.45
C VAL A 183 -20.52 12.02 -13.87
N GLY A 184 -21.07 13.12 -13.34
CA GLY A 184 -22.47 13.47 -13.62
C GLY A 184 -23.05 14.72 -12.95
N GLY A 185 -22.35 15.34 -11.99
CA GLY A 185 -22.81 16.60 -11.39
C GLY A 185 -22.75 17.79 -12.37
N PRO A 186 -23.38 18.93 -12.02
CA PRO A 186 -23.52 20.10 -12.91
C PRO A 186 -22.22 20.88 -13.19
N GLY A 187 -21.05 20.37 -12.79
CA GLY A 187 -19.74 20.95 -13.06
C GLY A 187 -18.68 19.90 -13.41
N LEU A 188 -17.67 20.32 -14.18
CA LEU A 188 -16.48 19.49 -14.41
C LEU A 188 -15.77 19.22 -13.08
N GLY A 189 -15.55 17.94 -12.78
CA GLY A 189 -14.91 17.50 -11.52
C GLY A 189 -15.87 17.18 -10.37
N THR A 190 -17.20 17.38 -10.52
CA THR A 190 -18.18 16.90 -9.54
C THR A 190 -18.70 15.52 -9.93
N GLY A 191 -18.12 14.47 -9.36
CA GLY A 191 -18.67 13.11 -9.39
C GLY A 191 -19.64 12.86 -8.23
N GLU A 192 -20.59 11.96 -8.42
CA GLU A 192 -21.47 11.42 -7.38
C GLU A 192 -21.06 9.97 -7.07
N PHE A 193 -21.18 9.52 -5.83
CA PHE A 193 -20.91 8.12 -5.49
C PHE A 193 -21.98 7.18 -6.05
N VAL A 194 -21.57 5.99 -6.47
CA VAL A 194 -22.51 4.90 -6.75
C VAL A 194 -23.00 4.35 -5.40
N THR A 195 -24.24 4.62 -5.05
CA THR A 195 -24.83 4.27 -3.73
C THR A 195 -25.35 2.84 -3.66
N ARG A 196 -25.28 2.10 -4.79
CA ARG A 196 -25.61 0.68 -4.91
C ARG A 196 -25.11 0.13 -6.24
N GLY A 197 -24.60 -1.09 -6.23
CA GLY A 197 -24.16 -1.78 -7.42
C GLY A 197 -23.38 -3.05 -7.07
N ARG A 198 -22.68 -3.58 -8.07
CA ARG A 198 -21.74 -4.69 -7.90
C ARG A 198 -20.48 -4.41 -8.70
N LEU A 199 -19.33 -4.62 -8.07
CA LEU A 199 -18.04 -4.70 -8.73
C LEU A 199 -17.69 -6.18 -8.89
N GLU A 200 -17.22 -6.55 -10.07
CA GLU A 200 -16.87 -7.91 -10.46
C GLU A 200 -15.45 -7.90 -11.01
N LEU A 201 -14.66 -8.90 -10.59
CA LEU A 201 -13.31 -9.17 -11.05
C LEU A 201 -13.35 -10.53 -11.75
N ASP A 202 -13.47 -10.50 -13.08
CA ASP A 202 -13.51 -11.70 -13.91
C ASP A 202 -12.07 -12.21 -14.12
N GLY A 203 -11.76 -13.40 -13.61
CA GLY A 203 -10.44 -14.02 -13.71
C GLY A 203 -10.53 -15.50 -14.11
N PRO A 204 -9.74 -16.39 -13.50
CA PRO A 204 -9.93 -17.84 -13.61
C PRO A 204 -11.27 -18.31 -13.01
N ASP A 205 -11.69 -17.62 -11.95
CA ASP A 205 -12.98 -17.71 -11.29
C ASP A 205 -13.58 -16.29 -11.18
N ASP A 206 -14.90 -16.19 -11.00
CA ASP A 206 -15.62 -14.91 -10.89
C ASP A 206 -15.69 -14.44 -9.43
N TYR A 207 -15.10 -13.29 -9.12
CA TYR A 207 -15.18 -12.67 -7.80
C TYR A 207 -15.99 -11.37 -7.86
N GLY A 208 -16.66 -10.96 -6.77
CA GLY A 208 -17.32 -9.66 -6.78
C GLY A 208 -17.98 -9.23 -5.47
N ALA A 209 -17.86 -7.94 -5.18
CA ALA A 209 -18.37 -7.27 -4.00
C ALA A 209 -19.61 -6.41 -4.34
N ALA A 210 -20.47 -6.20 -3.34
CA ALA A 210 -21.50 -5.17 -3.43
C ALA A 210 -20.85 -3.79 -3.26
N VAL A 211 -21.32 -2.80 -4.03
CA VAL A 211 -20.93 -1.40 -3.82
C VAL A 211 -21.79 -0.81 -2.70
N GLY A 212 -21.12 -0.25 -1.69
CA GLY A 212 -21.71 0.35 -0.51
C GLY A 212 -22.45 1.68 -0.77
N PRO A 213 -23.06 2.27 0.27
CA PRO A 213 -23.81 3.51 0.16
C PRO A 213 -22.94 4.70 -0.22
N ASP A 214 -21.64 4.67 0.08
CA ASP A 214 -20.68 5.74 -0.17
C ASP A 214 -19.77 5.43 -1.39
N GLY A 215 -20.17 4.47 -2.24
CA GLY A 215 -19.39 4.05 -3.41
C GLY A 215 -18.27 3.07 -3.11
N ASP A 216 -18.03 2.78 -1.84
CA ASP A 216 -16.99 1.89 -1.32
C ASP A 216 -17.22 0.43 -1.71
N PHE A 217 -16.12 -0.33 -1.82
CA PHE A 217 -16.14 -1.79 -1.88
C PHE A 217 -14.82 -2.36 -1.35
N GLU A 218 -14.90 -3.61 -0.87
CA GLU A 218 -13.76 -4.43 -0.45
C GLU A 218 -13.97 -5.87 -0.95
N LEU A 219 -12.91 -6.49 -1.47
CA LEU A 219 -12.97 -7.83 -2.07
C LEU A 219 -11.61 -8.54 -1.97
N GLU A 220 -11.55 -9.65 -1.24
CA GLU A 220 -10.37 -10.52 -1.21
C GLU A 220 -10.40 -11.52 -2.39
N VAL A 221 -9.33 -11.57 -3.20
CA VAL A 221 -9.18 -12.49 -4.35
C VAL A 221 -7.75 -13.05 -4.43
N PRO A 222 -7.54 -14.24 -5.02
CA PRO A 222 -6.19 -14.74 -5.32
C PRO A 222 -5.35 -13.73 -6.14
N ALA A 223 -4.03 -13.82 -6.05
CA ALA A 223 -3.18 -13.05 -6.94
C ALA A 223 -3.38 -13.46 -8.42
N GLY A 224 -3.46 -12.46 -9.31
CA GLY A 224 -3.79 -12.69 -10.71
C GLY A 224 -4.11 -11.41 -11.49
N VAL A 225 -4.51 -11.58 -12.76
CA VAL A 225 -4.98 -10.47 -13.61
C VAL A 225 -6.47 -10.67 -13.86
N TYR A 226 -7.25 -9.63 -13.61
CA TYR A 226 -8.71 -9.63 -13.63
C TYR A 226 -9.25 -8.55 -14.55
N GLN A 227 -10.33 -8.85 -15.29
CA GLN A 227 -11.11 -7.81 -15.95
C GLN A 227 -12.08 -7.20 -14.93
N VAL A 228 -12.02 -5.88 -14.76
CA VAL A 228 -12.90 -5.12 -13.88
C VAL A 228 -14.22 -4.86 -14.59
N ARG A 229 -15.32 -5.27 -13.98
CA ARG A 229 -16.68 -4.90 -14.43
C ARG A 229 -17.45 -4.27 -13.29
N VAL A 230 -18.29 -3.29 -13.64
CA VAL A 230 -19.16 -2.62 -12.66
C VAL A 230 -20.57 -2.54 -13.22
N SER A 231 -21.55 -2.97 -12.43
CA SER A 231 -22.97 -2.80 -12.73
C SER A 231 -23.67 -2.00 -11.64
N THR A 232 -24.40 -0.95 -12.03
CA THR A 232 -25.23 -0.18 -11.09
C THR A 232 -26.51 0.31 -11.77
N PRO A 233 -27.69 0.24 -11.10
CA PRO A 233 -28.91 0.85 -11.59
C PRO A 233 -28.80 2.36 -11.88
N GLN A 234 -27.84 3.06 -11.29
CA GLN A 234 -27.59 4.49 -11.54
C GLN A 234 -26.95 4.76 -12.92
N TRP A 235 -26.33 3.76 -13.56
CA TRP A 235 -25.65 3.89 -14.85
C TRP A 235 -26.31 2.99 -15.89
N HIS A 236 -26.84 3.58 -16.97
CA HIS A 236 -27.50 2.87 -18.08
C HIS A 236 -28.44 1.73 -17.64
N ALA A 237 -29.22 1.97 -16.57
CA ALA A 237 -30.18 1.04 -15.98
C ALA A 237 -29.59 -0.32 -15.55
N GLY A 238 -28.33 -0.37 -15.10
CA GLY A 238 -27.68 -1.60 -14.63
C GLY A 238 -26.87 -2.34 -15.69
N ARG A 239 -26.68 -1.76 -16.88
CA ARG A 239 -25.77 -2.34 -17.89
C ARG A 239 -24.34 -2.39 -17.32
N PRO A 240 -23.58 -3.49 -17.51
CA PRO A 240 -22.18 -3.53 -17.10
C PRO A 240 -21.32 -2.49 -17.85
N TYR A 241 -20.51 -1.77 -17.10
CA TYR A 241 -19.37 -0.98 -17.56
C TYR A 241 -18.11 -1.84 -17.48
N ASP A 242 -17.21 -1.68 -18.45
CA ASP A 242 -15.90 -2.32 -18.48
C ASP A 242 -14.85 -1.33 -17.99
N GLY A 243 -14.26 -1.63 -16.82
CA GLY A 243 -13.27 -0.80 -16.13
C GLY A 243 -11.83 -1.06 -16.58
N GLY A 244 -11.60 -1.95 -17.55
CA GLY A 244 -10.27 -2.39 -17.93
C GLY A 244 -9.75 -3.54 -17.05
N THR A 245 -8.43 -3.66 -16.92
CA THR A 245 -7.78 -4.76 -16.21
C THR A 245 -7.09 -4.31 -14.92
N LEU A 246 -7.24 -5.07 -13.84
CA LEU A 246 -6.47 -4.96 -12.61
C LEU A 246 -5.52 -6.15 -12.47
N SER A 247 -4.28 -5.90 -12.06
CA SER A 247 -3.39 -6.94 -11.52
C SER A 247 -3.47 -6.90 -9.99
N VAL A 248 -3.71 -8.04 -9.35
CA VAL A 248 -3.78 -8.20 -7.90
C VAL A 248 -2.54 -8.94 -7.40
N ALA A 249 -1.80 -8.33 -6.48
CA ALA A 249 -0.66 -8.94 -5.82
C ALA A 249 -1.06 -9.70 -4.53
N ALA A 250 -0.35 -10.79 -4.23
CA ALA A 250 -0.64 -11.65 -3.08
C ALA A 250 -0.27 -10.96 -1.75
N GLY A 251 -1.17 -11.04 -0.77
CA GLY A 251 -0.98 -10.43 0.56
C GLY A 251 -1.06 -8.90 0.58
N GLU A 252 -1.24 -8.23 -0.56
CA GLU A 252 -1.26 -6.77 -0.68
C GLU A 252 -2.67 -6.16 -0.62
N LEU A 253 -2.74 -4.89 -0.20
CA LEU A 253 -3.90 -4.03 -0.38
C LEU A 253 -3.82 -3.34 -1.75
N ASN A 254 -4.69 -3.73 -2.67
CA ASN A 254 -4.71 -3.30 -4.07
C ASN A 254 -5.81 -2.24 -4.25
N GLN A 255 -5.45 -0.98 -4.53
CA GLN A 255 -6.45 0.08 -4.74
C GLN A 255 -7.00 0.10 -6.17
N LEU A 256 -8.34 0.15 -6.29
CA LEU A 256 -9.07 0.24 -7.56
C LEU A 256 -10.19 1.27 -7.45
N ASN A 257 -10.03 2.42 -8.11
CA ASN A 257 -11.10 3.42 -8.22
C ASN A 257 -11.71 3.38 -9.62
N VAL A 258 -13.02 3.14 -9.71
CA VAL A 258 -13.73 3.02 -11.00
C VAL A 258 -14.56 4.26 -11.28
N ILE A 259 -14.26 4.93 -12.39
CA ILE A 259 -14.91 6.17 -12.82
C ILE A 259 -15.86 5.85 -13.98
N LEU A 260 -17.16 5.83 -13.69
CA LEU A 260 -18.21 5.64 -14.69
C LEU A 260 -18.46 6.98 -15.43
N PRO A 261 -18.35 7.02 -16.77
CA PRO A 261 -18.53 8.25 -17.54
C PRO A 261 -20.01 8.68 -17.62
N ALA A 262 -20.23 10.00 -17.66
CA ALA A 262 -21.49 10.60 -18.09
C ALA A 262 -21.64 10.45 -19.62
N HIS A 263 -22.36 9.40 -20.01
CA HIS A 263 -22.79 9.07 -21.39
C HIS A 263 -21.71 8.53 -22.35
#